data_AF-A0A158EY55-F1
#
_entry.id   AF-A0A158EY55-F1
#
_cell.length_a   1.000
_cell.length_b   1.000
_cell.length_c   1.000
_cell.angle_alpha   90.00
_cell.angle_beta   90.00
_cell.angle_gamma   90.00
#
_symmetry.space_group_name_H-M   'P 1'
#
loop_
_entity.id
_entity.type
_entity.pdbx_description
1 polymer ?
#
loop_
_entity_poly.entity_id
_entity_poly.type
_entity_poly.pdbx_seq_one_letter_code
_entity_poly.pdbx_strand_id
1 'polypeptide(L)'
;MFDRAFLWEATCLAANLEPPKRDIWYQDQLREFPAAFHLVWEAVNRDGSFIALPMVNISGRMLHSVNIEQFSYWASRKGIDIPDALKIRAQNYAQRSELMSSTPTPSEEQSERVIVHTTKTRINVLDSVIDTAIHNTKSNAQAVVFDELRRMALDEAVPFTGDVNSESLMYTDGGSVKALTKKALGLRLTRRRKTSSG
;
A
#
# COMPACT_ATOMS: atom_id res chain seq x y z
N MET A 1 4.07 6.53 20.62
CA MET A 1 3.45 7.22 19.47
C MET A 1 4.44 7.09 18.33
N PHE A 2 4.12 6.32 17.28
CA PHE A 2 5.07 6.09 16.19
C PHE A 2 5.19 7.34 15.35
N ASP A 3 6.40 7.86 15.21
CA ASP A 3 6.72 9.03 14.39
C ASP A 3 6.67 8.61 12.91
N ARG A 4 5.45 8.62 12.39
CA ARG A 4 5.11 8.24 11.02
C ARG A 4 4.93 9.52 10.21
N ALA A 5 5.50 9.50 9.01
CA ALA A 5 5.30 10.56 8.03
C ALA A 5 5.01 9.92 6.67
N PHE A 6 4.48 10.68 5.74
CA PHE A 6 4.43 10.28 4.35
C PHE A 6 5.83 10.22 3.74
N LEU A 7 6.00 9.40 2.71
CA LEU A 7 7.30 9.20 2.05
C LEU A 7 7.84 10.51 1.48
N TRP A 8 6.97 11.39 0.97
CA TRP A 8 7.37 12.72 0.51
C TRP A 8 7.82 13.63 1.66
N GLU A 9 7.16 13.57 2.83
CA GLU A 9 7.55 14.33 4.03
C GLU A 9 8.91 13.86 4.54
N ALA A 10 9.10 12.55 4.63
CA ALA A 10 10.38 11.95 5.03
C ALA A 10 11.51 12.35 4.07
N THR A 11 11.20 12.44 2.76
CA THR A 11 12.14 12.92 1.74
C THR A 11 12.48 14.40 1.92
N CYS A 12 11.50 15.25 2.24
CA CYS A 12 11.74 16.66 2.56
C CYS A 12 12.67 16.79 3.77
N LEU A 13 12.37 16.08 4.85
CA LEU A 13 13.18 16.11 6.07
C LEU A 13 14.61 15.63 5.82
N ALA A 14 14.80 14.57 5.03
CA ALA A 14 16.12 14.10 4.65
C ALA A 14 16.88 15.08 3.76
N ALA A 15 16.18 15.84 2.92
CA ALA A 15 16.74 16.93 2.12
C ALA A 15 16.94 18.24 2.91
N ASN A 16 16.76 18.23 4.23
CA ASN A 16 16.78 19.42 5.09
C ASN A 16 15.77 20.51 4.70
N LEU A 17 14.58 20.08 4.28
CA LEU A 17 13.48 20.96 3.88
C LEU A 17 12.32 20.81 4.86
N GLU A 18 11.65 21.92 5.15
CA GLU A 18 10.39 21.90 5.89
C GLU A 18 9.28 21.32 4.98
N PRO A 19 8.57 20.26 5.39
CA PRO A 19 7.48 19.72 4.59
C PRO A 19 6.36 20.77 4.44
N PRO A 20 5.90 21.07 3.22
CA PRO A 20 4.74 21.93 3.00
C PRO A 20 3.50 21.41 3.74
N LYS A 21 2.80 22.30 4.46
CA LYS A 21 1.54 21.99 5.14
C LYS A 21 0.41 21.87 4.11
N ARG A 22 0.14 20.65 3.63
CA ARG A 22 -0.96 20.36 2.69
C ARG A 22 -1.58 19.01 3.02
N ASP A 23 -2.91 18.95 2.96
CA ASP A 23 -3.68 17.74 3.24
C ASP A 23 -3.71 16.77 2.05
N ILE A 24 -3.41 17.25 0.83
CA ILE A 24 -3.46 16.46 -0.42
C ILE A 24 -2.26 16.82 -1.31
N TRP A 25 -1.64 15.80 -1.91
CA TRP A 25 -0.44 15.91 -2.73
C TRP A 25 -0.60 15.28 -4.12
N TYR A 26 -0.17 16.01 -5.16
CA TYR A 26 -0.18 15.59 -6.58
C TYR A 26 1.25 15.46 -7.10
N GLN A 27 1.52 14.48 -7.96
CA GLN A 27 2.88 14.24 -8.49
C GLN A 27 3.47 15.44 -9.24
N ASP A 28 2.64 16.24 -9.92
CA ASP A 28 3.11 17.43 -10.65
C ASP A 28 3.65 18.54 -9.73
N GLN A 29 3.25 18.56 -8.46
CA GLN A 29 3.75 19.51 -7.46
C GLN A 29 5.21 19.22 -7.08
N LEU A 30 5.75 18.05 -7.45
CA LEU A 30 7.17 17.77 -7.22
C LEU A 30 8.09 18.75 -7.94
N ARG A 31 7.64 19.35 -9.05
CA ARG A 31 8.43 20.30 -9.85
C ARG A 31 8.75 21.59 -9.08
N GLU A 32 8.03 21.87 -8.00
CA GLU A 32 8.22 23.04 -7.15
C GLU A 32 9.32 22.83 -6.09
N PHE A 33 9.81 21.60 -5.90
CA PHE A 33 10.82 21.33 -4.89
C PHE A 33 12.25 21.65 -5.34
N PRO A 34 13.13 22.03 -4.39
CA PRO A 34 14.55 22.22 -4.66
C PRO A 34 15.26 20.95 -5.13
N ALA A 35 16.40 21.11 -5.79
CA ALA A 35 17.24 20.00 -6.26
C ALA A 35 17.61 18.98 -5.15
N ALA A 36 17.80 19.46 -3.91
CA ALA A 36 18.08 18.60 -2.76
C ALA A 36 16.99 17.55 -2.53
N PHE A 37 15.71 17.92 -2.69
CA PHE A 37 14.60 16.96 -2.62
C PHE A 37 14.72 15.91 -3.72
N HIS A 38 14.95 16.34 -4.96
CA HIS A 38 15.00 15.44 -6.11
C HIS A 38 16.11 14.40 -5.99
N LEU A 39 17.27 14.76 -5.43
CA LEU A 39 18.36 13.83 -5.15
C LEU A 39 17.92 12.70 -4.21
N VAL A 40 17.27 13.05 -3.10
CA VAL A 40 16.75 12.06 -2.15
C VAL A 40 15.61 11.25 -2.77
N TRP A 41 14.69 11.91 -3.47
CA TRP A 41 13.53 11.27 -4.10
C TRP A 41 13.94 10.28 -5.19
N GLU A 42 14.99 10.59 -5.95
CA GLU A 42 15.54 9.67 -6.93
C GLU A 42 16.17 8.44 -6.27
N ALA A 43 16.92 8.63 -5.18
CA ALA A 43 17.46 7.52 -4.40
C ALA A 43 16.37 6.61 -3.85
N VAL A 44 15.26 7.17 -3.36
CA VAL A 44 14.06 6.43 -2.95
C VAL A 44 13.50 5.62 -4.13
N ASN A 45 13.33 6.25 -5.30
CA ASN A 45 12.73 5.58 -6.46
C ASN A 45 13.61 4.49 -7.10
N ARG A 46 14.93 4.54 -6.89
CA ARG A 46 15.88 3.51 -7.36
C ARG A 46 16.03 2.35 -6.38
N ASP A 47 15.58 2.51 -5.13
CA ASP A 47 15.76 1.51 -4.09
C ASP A 47 14.65 0.45 -4.09
N GLY A 48 15.04 -0.82 -4.12
CA GLY A 48 14.13 -1.96 -4.19
C GLY A 48 13.10 -2.02 -3.06
N SER A 49 13.45 -1.55 -1.85
CA SER A 49 12.54 -1.55 -0.70
C SER A 49 11.36 -0.59 -0.87
N PHE A 50 11.57 0.53 -1.58
CA PHE A 50 10.50 1.49 -1.88
C PHE A 50 9.86 1.21 -3.24
N ILE A 51 10.57 0.59 -4.18
CA ILE A 51 10.00 0.13 -5.44
C ILE A 51 8.87 -0.87 -5.22
N ALA A 52 8.97 -1.71 -4.19
CA ALA A 52 7.92 -2.65 -3.83
C ALA A 52 6.64 -2.00 -3.30
N LEU A 53 6.65 -0.70 -2.96
CA LEU A 53 5.46 -0.02 -2.46
C LEU A 53 4.43 0.18 -3.58
N PRO A 54 3.14 -0.09 -3.33
CA PRO A 54 2.09 0.06 -4.34
C PRO A 54 1.92 1.53 -4.73
N MET A 55 1.57 1.82 -5.97
CA MET A 55 1.27 3.20 -6.36
C MET A 55 -0.13 3.59 -5.92
N VAL A 56 -0.27 4.77 -5.33
CA VAL A 56 -1.54 5.45 -5.08
C VAL A 56 -1.86 6.29 -6.32
N ASN A 57 -3.13 6.31 -6.75
CA ASN A 57 -3.53 7.07 -7.94
C ASN A 57 -3.19 8.55 -7.73
N ILE A 58 -2.68 9.22 -8.77
CA ILE A 58 -2.31 10.66 -8.79
C ILE A 58 -1.09 11.07 -7.94
N SER A 59 -0.88 10.46 -6.77
CA SER A 59 0.23 10.78 -5.85
C SER A 59 1.41 9.80 -5.94
N GLY A 60 1.28 8.71 -6.71
CA GLY A 60 2.31 7.68 -6.83
C GLY A 60 2.63 7.05 -5.47
N ARG A 61 3.91 6.97 -5.10
CA ARG A 61 4.34 6.42 -3.80
C ARG A 61 4.41 7.45 -2.67
N MET A 62 4.11 8.71 -2.95
CA MET A 62 4.34 9.82 -2.02
C MET A 62 3.58 9.66 -0.72
N LEU A 63 2.31 9.22 -0.81
CA LEU A 63 1.43 9.08 0.35
C LEU A 63 1.63 7.77 1.12
N HIS A 64 2.70 7.02 0.85
CA HIS A 64 3.04 5.88 1.70
C HIS A 64 3.54 6.34 3.05
N SER A 65 2.93 5.84 4.11
CA SER A 65 3.41 6.09 5.47
C SER A 65 4.69 5.30 5.74
N VAL A 66 5.74 6.00 6.14
CA VAL A 66 7.01 5.44 6.57
C VAL A 66 7.29 5.79 8.03
N ASN A 67 8.01 4.91 8.71
CA ASN A 67 8.57 5.22 10.02
C ASN A 67 9.82 6.09 9.83
N ILE A 68 9.87 7.27 10.46
CA ILE A 68 10.97 8.21 10.25
C ILE A 68 12.30 7.64 10.74
N GLU A 69 12.36 6.87 11.82
CA GLU A 69 13.61 6.27 12.30
C GLU A 69 14.18 5.27 11.30
N GLN A 70 13.31 4.39 10.75
CA GLN A 70 13.67 3.44 9.70
C GLN A 70 14.12 4.13 8.42
N PHE A 71 13.39 5.16 8.00
CA PHE A 71 13.74 5.94 6.81
C PHE A 71 15.07 6.66 7.00
N SER A 72 15.30 7.26 8.17
CA SER A 72 16.56 7.95 8.49
C SER A 72 17.74 6.98 8.47
N TYR A 73 17.56 5.78 9.03
CA TYR A 73 18.57 4.73 8.99
C TYR A 73 18.87 4.28 7.56
N TRP A 74 17.85 4.09 6.73
CA TRP A 74 18.02 3.81 5.31
C TRP A 74 18.78 4.93 4.60
N ALA A 75 18.40 6.18 4.78
CA ALA A 75 19.01 7.32 4.09
C ALA A 75 20.50 7.44 4.46
N SER A 76 20.83 7.28 5.74
CA SER A 76 22.21 7.25 6.22
C SER A 76 23.02 6.10 5.58
N ARG A 77 22.45 4.90 5.49
CA ARG A 77 23.07 3.72 4.85
C ARG A 77 23.31 3.91 3.34
N LYS A 78 22.55 4.79 2.69
CA LYS A 78 22.73 5.16 1.28
C LYS A 78 23.75 6.28 1.06
N GLY A 79 24.35 6.79 2.13
CA GLY A 79 25.30 7.90 2.05
C GLY A 79 24.63 9.24 1.74
N ILE A 80 23.32 9.37 1.99
CA ILE A 80 22.62 10.65 1.87
C ILE A 80 23.03 11.51 3.07
N ASP A 81 23.47 12.74 2.81
CA ASP A 81 23.76 13.70 3.85
C ASP A 81 22.44 14.23 4.45
N ILE A 82 22.05 13.64 5.57
CA ILE A 82 20.81 13.98 6.29
C ILE A 82 21.10 14.91 7.49
N PRO A 83 20.13 15.73 7.93
CA PRO A 83 20.28 16.56 9.11
C PRO A 83 20.60 15.78 10.39
N ASP A 84 21.28 16.42 11.34
CA ASP A 84 21.71 15.77 12.58
C ASP A 84 20.56 15.19 13.40
N ALA A 85 19.39 15.83 13.38
CA ALA A 85 18.18 15.29 13.99
C ALA A 85 17.79 13.91 13.44
N LEU A 86 17.96 13.68 12.13
CA LEU A 86 17.72 12.37 11.51
C LEU A 86 18.89 11.40 11.73
N LYS A 87 20.13 11.88 11.80
CA LYS A 87 21.29 11.03 12.16
C LYS A 87 21.10 10.39 13.55
N ILE A 88 20.64 11.18 14.53
CA ILE A 88 20.33 10.67 15.88
C ILE A 88 19.24 9.58 15.81
N ARG A 89 18.18 9.81 15.04
CA ARG A 89 17.10 8.82 14.84
C ARG A 89 17.59 7.54 14.17
N ALA A 90 18.45 7.66 13.17
CA ALA A 90 19.07 6.53 12.50
C ALA A 90 19.92 5.68 13.47
N GLN A 91 20.70 6.32 14.34
CA GLN A 91 21.50 5.65 15.36
C GLN A 91 20.62 4.93 16.40
N ASN A 92 19.55 5.58 16.88
CA ASN A 92 18.61 4.97 17.80
C ASN A 92 17.95 3.72 17.21
N TYR A 93 17.60 3.77 15.93
CA TYR A 93 17.06 2.61 15.22
C TYR A 93 18.08 1.47 15.14
N ALA A 94 19.32 1.77 14.78
CA ALA A 94 20.40 0.78 14.69
C ALA A 94 20.60 0.06 16.04
N GLN A 95 20.78 0.82 17.13
CA GLN A 95 20.96 0.29 18.48
C GLN A 95 19.79 -0.60 18.92
N ARG A 96 18.55 -0.18 18.64
CA ARG A 96 17.35 -0.98 18.95
C ARG A 96 17.30 -2.28 18.14
N SER A 97 17.62 -2.20 16.85
CA SER A 97 17.64 -3.38 15.98
C SER A 97 18.69 -4.40 16.41
N GLU A 98 19.86 -3.93 16.88
CA GLU A 98 20.93 -4.76 17.43
C GLU A 98 20.54 -5.37 18.80
N LEU A 99 19.87 -4.59 19.67
CA LEU A 99 19.36 -5.11 20.95
C LEU A 99 18.33 -6.24 20.74
N MET A 100 17.42 -6.08 19.77
CA MET A 100 16.42 -7.11 19.43
C MET A 100 17.06 -8.35 18.79
N SER A 101 18.22 -8.18 18.14
CA SER A 101 19.00 -9.30 17.60
C SER A 101 19.91 -9.98 18.64
N SER A 102 20.07 -9.39 19.83
CA SER A 102 21.02 -9.83 20.86
C SER A 102 20.36 -10.45 22.09
N THR A 103 19.08 -10.82 22.02
CA THR A 103 18.45 -11.59 23.11
C THR A 103 19.13 -12.97 23.20
N PRO A 104 19.77 -13.33 24.33
CA PRO A 104 20.34 -14.66 24.49
C PRO A 104 19.18 -15.64 24.65
N THR A 105 18.99 -16.50 23.65
CA THR A 105 18.09 -17.66 23.74
C THR A 105 18.63 -18.61 24.82
N PRO A 106 17.83 -19.04 25.82
CA PRO A 106 18.25 -20.15 26.67
C PRO A 106 18.34 -21.41 25.80
N SER A 107 19.44 -22.15 25.95
CA SER A 107 19.68 -23.44 25.31
C SER A 107 18.46 -24.35 25.40
N GLU A 108 17.97 -24.80 24.25
CA GLU A 108 17.25 -26.07 24.16
C GLU A 108 17.36 -26.64 22.74
N GLU A 109 17.42 -27.96 22.74
CA GLU A 109 17.91 -28.84 21.70
C GLU A 109 17.13 -28.77 20.39
N GLN A 110 17.86 -28.99 19.29
CA GLN A 110 17.38 -29.58 18.03
C GLN A 110 15.93 -29.26 17.64
N SER A 111 15.62 -27.99 17.39
CA SER A 111 14.35 -27.63 16.74
C SER A 111 14.52 -27.75 15.23
N GLU A 112 13.93 -28.79 14.67
CA GLU A 112 13.64 -28.92 13.24
C GLU A 112 13.23 -27.56 12.68
N ARG A 113 13.79 -27.19 11.53
CA ARG A 113 13.31 -26.03 10.78
C ARG A 113 11.83 -26.26 10.45
N VAL A 114 10.94 -25.75 11.28
CA VAL A 114 9.53 -25.58 10.92
C VAL A 114 9.54 -24.52 9.83
N ILE A 115 9.59 -24.99 8.59
CA ILE A 115 9.23 -24.19 7.43
C ILE A 115 7.76 -23.83 7.66
N VAL A 116 7.53 -22.64 8.21
CA VAL A 116 6.18 -22.08 8.31
C VAL A 116 5.75 -21.79 6.87
N HIS A 117 5.08 -22.77 6.26
CA HIS A 117 4.34 -22.56 5.04
C HIS A 117 3.16 -21.64 5.36
N THR A 118 3.35 -20.32 5.25
CA THR A 118 2.22 -19.39 5.27
C THR A 118 1.48 -19.58 3.95
N THR A 119 0.38 -20.32 3.97
CA THR A 119 -0.60 -20.31 2.89
C THR A 119 -1.22 -18.92 2.86
N LYS A 120 -0.64 -18.02 2.07
CA LYS A 120 -1.28 -16.76 1.70
C LYS A 120 -2.58 -17.12 0.97
N THR A 121 -3.70 -17.16 1.69
CA THR A 121 -5.02 -17.16 1.09
C THR A 121 -5.12 -15.88 0.28
N ARG A 122 -4.99 -15.99 -1.04
CA ARG A 122 -5.30 -14.89 -1.97
C ARG A 122 -6.79 -14.60 -1.86
N ILE A 123 -7.17 -13.78 -0.89
CA ILE A 123 -8.53 -13.26 -0.80
C ILE A 123 -8.71 -12.34 -2.00
N ASN A 124 -9.64 -12.69 -2.88
CA ASN A 124 -9.92 -11.92 -4.08
C ASN A 124 -10.65 -10.64 -3.64
N VAL A 125 -10.06 -9.47 -3.89
CA VAL A 125 -10.55 -8.18 -3.36
C VAL A 125 -12.00 -7.87 -3.77
N LEU A 126 -12.46 -8.40 -4.90
CA LEU A 126 -13.84 -8.22 -5.35
C LEU A 126 -14.86 -9.08 -4.60
N ASP A 127 -14.43 -10.12 -3.92
CA ASP A 127 -15.37 -11.08 -3.35
C ASP A 127 -16.18 -10.46 -2.20
N SER A 128 -15.55 -9.73 -1.29
CA SER A 128 -16.25 -9.03 -0.22
C SER A 128 -17.26 -7.98 -0.73
N VAL A 129 -16.92 -7.30 -1.82
CA VAL A 129 -17.76 -6.23 -2.38
C VAL A 129 -18.93 -6.79 -3.18
N ILE A 130 -18.72 -7.90 -3.88
CA ILE A 130 -19.81 -8.66 -4.51
C ILE A 130 -20.77 -9.17 -3.44
N ASP A 131 -20.27 -9.67 -2.30
CA ASP A 131 -21.12 -10.13 -1.19
C ASP A 131 -21.91 -8.98 -0.57
N THR A 132 -21.29 -7.81 -0.43
CA THR A 132 -21.96 -6.59 0.03
C THR A 132 -23.08 -6.17 -0.92
N ALA A 133 -22.83 -6.18 -2.23
CA ALA A 133 -23.85 -5.84 -3.23
C ALA A 133 -25.01 -6.84 -3.25
N ILE A 134 -24.73 -8.14 -3.11
CA ILE A 134 -25.76 -9.18 -2.97
C ILE A 134 -26.60 -8.94 -1.71
N HIS A 135 -25.95 -8.62 -0.59
CA HIS A 135 -26.62 -8.35 0.68
C HIS A 135 -27.53 -7.11 0.58
N ASN A 136 -27.03 -6.01 -0.02
CA ASN A 136 -27.79 -4.77 -0.18
C ASN A 136 -29.01 -4.96 -1.09
N THR A 137 -28.83 -5.67 -2.21
CA THR A 137 -29.90 -5.88 -3.20
C THR A 137 -30.81 -7.05 -2.88
N LYS A 138 -30.42 -7.89 -1.91
CA LYS A 138 -31.07 -9.17 -1.58
C LYS A 138 -31.25 -10.07 -2.81
N SER A 139 -30.36 -9.95 -3.81
CA SER A 139 -30.49 -10.61 -5.10
C SER A 139 -29.14 -11.13 -5.59
N ASN A 140 -29.18 -12.32 -6.21
CA ASN A 140 -28.04 -12.91 -6.92
C ASN A 140 -28.13 -12.71 -8.44
N ALA A 141 -29.09 -11.91 -8.90
CA ALA A 141 -29.27 -11.61 -10.31
C ALA A 141 -28.15 -10.69 -10.79
N GLN A 142 -27.47 -11.10 -11.88
CA GLN A 142 -26.28 -10.40 -12.37
C GLN A 142 -26.54 -8.92 -12.68
N ALA A 143 -27.66 -8.59 -13.30
CA ALA A 143 -28.00 -7.20 -13.64
C ALA A 143 -28.14 -6.35 -12.37
N VAL A 144 -28.90 -6.83 -11.39
CA VAL A 144 -29.15 -6.14 -10.12
C VAL A 144 -27.86 -5.93 -9.32
N VAL A 145 -27.03 -6.98 -9.23
CA VAL A 145 -25.72 -6.89 -8.56
C VAL A 145 -24.78 -5.94 -9.31
N PHE A 146 -24.78 -5.96 -10.64
CA PHE A 146 -23.94 -5.06 -11.44
C PHE A 146 -24.33 -3.60 -11.24
N ASP A 147 -25.63 -3.29 -11.17
CA ASP A 147 -26.11 -1.92 -10.95
C ASP A 147 -25.75 -1.40 -9.55
N GLU A 148 -25.82 -2.26 -8.53
CA GLU A 148 -25.37 -1.88 -7.17
C GLU A 148 -23.85 -1.70 -7.11
N LEU A 149 -23.08 -2.59 -7.73
CA LEU A 149 -21.62 -2.42 -7.82
C LEU A 149 -21.26 -1.15 -8.60
N ARG A 150 -22.04 -0.78 -9.61
CA ARG A 150 -21.87 0.47 -10.35
C ARG A 150 -22.11 1.68 -9.44
N ARG A 151 -23.16 1.64 -8.61
CA ARG A 151 -23.43 2.68 -7.61
C ARG A 151 -22.27 2.79 -6.62
N MET A 152 -21.81 1.67 -6.06
CA MET A 152 -20.64 1.63 -5.18
C MET A 152 -19.37 2.15 -5.86
N ALA A 153 -19.19 1.88 -7.15
CA ALA A 153 -18.07 2.41 -7.93
C ALA A 153 -18.15 3.92 -8.13
N LEU A 154 -19.35 4.47 -8.39
CA LEU A 154 -19.58 5.92 -8.48
C LEU A 154 -19.38 6.63 -7.14
N ASP A 155 -19.68 5.94 -6.03
CA ASP A 155 -19.40 6.42 -4.67
C ASP A 155 -17.91 6.28 -4.28
N GLU A 156 -17.04 5.91 -5.23
CA GLU A 156 -15.60 5.65 -5.03
C GLU A 156 -15.30 4.66 -3.89
N ALA A 157 -16.22 3.72 -3.65
CA ALA A 157 -16.06 2.72 -2.60
C ALA A 157 -14.93 1.74 -2.97
N VAL A 158 -13.97 1.54 -2.06
CA VAL A 158 -12.88 0.58 -2.23
C VAL A 158 -13.46 -0.81 -2.54
N PRO A 159 -12.98 -1.54 -3.58
CA PRO A 159 -11.76 -1.33 -4.37
C PRO A 159 -11.96 -0.59 -5.70
N PHE A 160 -13.12 0.00 -5.97
CA PHE A 160 -13.39 0.69 -7.23
C PHE A 160 -12.61 2.00 -7.34
N THR A 161 -12.31 2.41 -8.58
CA THR A 161 -11.52 3.63 -8.84
C THR A 161 -12.36 4.86 -9.19
N GLY A 162 -13.69 4.78 -9.16
CA GLY A 162 -14.56 5.84 -9.66
C GLY A 162 -14.76 5.82 -11.18
N ASP A 163 -13.86 5.17 -11.93
CA ASP A 163 -13.95 5.07 -13.39
C ASP A 163 -14.96 4.00 -13.80
N VAL A 164 -16.09 4.46 -14.33
CA VAL A 164 -17.22 3.62 -14.76
C VAL A 164 -17.42 3.75 -16.26
N ASN A 165 -17.25 2.65 -16.98
CA ASN A 165 -17.62 2.54 -18.39
C ASN A 165 -18.99 1.88 -18.53
N SER A 166 -19.61 1.98 -19.71
CA SER A 166 -20.92 1.35 -20.00
C SER A 166 -20.92 -0.18 -19.81
N GLU A 167 -19.76 -0.82 -19.96
CA GLU A 167 -19.63 -2.29 -19.91
C GLU A 167 -18.75 -2.84 -18.78
N SER A 168 -18.04 -1.97 -18.07
CA SER A 168 -17.04 -2.39 -17.07
C SER A 168 -16.85 -1.39 -15.93
N LEU A 169 -16.58 -1.93 -14.74
CA LEU A 169 -16.24 -1.17 -13.53
C LEU A 169 -14.74 -1.32 -13.27
N MET A 170 -14.01 -0.21 -13.14
CA MET A 170 -12.58 -0.26 -12.84
C MET A 170 -12.35 -0.44 -11.34
N TYR A 171 -11.43 -1.33 -10.98
CA TYR A 171 -11.08 -1.62 -9.59
C TYR A 171 -9.59 -1.90 -9.44
N THR A 172 -9.05 -1.66 -8.26
CA THR A 172 -7.64 -1.94 -7.95
C THR A 172 -7.49 -3.27 -7.23
N ASP A 173 -6.60 -4.12 -7.73
CA ASP A 173 -6.25 -5.41 -7.15
C ASP A 173 -4.74 -5.62 -7.18
N GLY A 174 -4.13 -5.74 -6.00
CA GLY A 174 -2.68 -5.91 -5.86
C GLY A 174 -1.87 -4.76 -6.47
N GLY A 175 -2.41 -3.53 -6.47
CA GLY A 175 -1.76 -2.35 -7.06
C GLY A 175 -1.90 -2.22 -8.58
N SER A 176 -2.70 -3.08 -9.23
CA SER A 176 -3.05 -2.96 -10.65
C SER A 176 -4.52 -2.61 -10.84
N VAL A 177 -4.81 -1.66 -11.73
CA VAL A 177 -6.19 -1.36 -12.15
C VAL A 177 -6.66 -2.45 -13.11
N LYS A 178 -7.84 -3.01 -12.83
CA LYS A 178 -8.48 -4.08 -13.60
C LYS A 178 -9.93 -3.73 -13.90
N ALA A 179 -10.45 -4.30 -14.98
CA ALA A 179 -11.82 -4.14 -15.40
C ALA A 179 -12.70 -5.31 -14.92
N LEU A 180 -13.75 -5.02 -14.16
CA LEU A 180 -14.83 -5.96 -13.89
C LEU A 180 -15.91 -5.80 -14.96
N THR A 181 -15.88 -6.66 -15.97
CA THR A 181 -16.93 -6.70 -17.01
C THR A 181 -18.16 -7.45 -16.50
N LYS A 182 -19.33 -7.17 -17.08
CA LYS A 182 -20.57 -7.93 -16.82
C LYS A 182 -20.36 -9.45 -16.95
N LYS A 183 -19.63 -9.88 -17.98
CA LYS A 183 -19.28 -11.29 -18.22
C LYS A 183 -18.44 -11.88 -17.09
N ALA A 184 -17.42 -11.15 -16.62
CA ALA A 184 -16.58 -11.58 -15.51
C ALA A 184 -17.36 -11.69 -14.19
N LEU A 185 -18.29 -10.77 -13.93
CA LEU A 185 -19.21 -10.86 -12.80
C LEU A 185 -20.11 -12.09 -12.87
N GLY A 186 -20.71 -12.37 -14.03
CA GLY A 186 -21.54 -13.56 -14.24
C GLY A 186 -20.82 -14.87 -13.94
N LEU A 187 -19.57 -15.00 -14.35
CA LEU A 187 -18.72 -16.16 -14.04
C LEU A 187 -18.48 -16.30 -12.52
N ARG A 188 -18.21 -15.20 -11.82
CA ARG A 188 -18.02 -15.20 -10.36
C ARG A 188 -19.28 -15.61 -9.61
N LEU A 189 -20.43 -15.03 -9.96
CA LEU A 189 -21.72 -15.39 -9.36
C LEU A 189 -22.08 -16.86 -9.59
N THR A 190 -21.79 -17.39 -10.79
CA THR A 190 -22.03 -18.81 -11.09
C THR A 190 -21.16 -19.74 -10.25
N ARG A 191 -19.87 -19.39 -10.07
CA ARG A 191 -18.96 -20.17 -9.21
C ARG A 191 -19.46 -20.19 -7.77
N ARG A 192 -19.86 -19.03 -7.23
CA ARG A 192 -20.40 -18.90 -5.88
C ARG A 192 -21.61 -19.80 -5.64
N ARG A 193 -22.58 -19.81 -6.56
CA ARG A 193 -23.77 -20.68 -6.45
C ARG A 193 -23.41 -22.17 -6.36
N LYS A 194 -22.39 -22.61 -7.12
CA LYS A 194 -21.92 -24.00 -7.08
C LYS A 194 -21.26 -24.37 -5.76
N THR A 195 -20.60 -23.41 -5.09
CA THR A 195 -19.92 -23.66 -3.80
C THR A 195 -20.88 -23.65 -2.62
N SER A 196 -22.02 -22.96 -2.72
CA SER A 196 -23.07 -22.91 -1.68
C SER A 196 -24.12 -24.02 -1.79
N SER A 197 -23.95 -25.02 -2.67
CA SER A 197 -24.88 -26.14 -2.87
C SER A 197 -24.25 -27.52 -2.67
N GLY A 198 -23.15 -27.59 -1.91
CA GLY A 198 -22.53 -28.84 -1.44
C GLY A 198 -22.27 -28.72 0.05
#